data_AF-A0A395CX72-F1
#
_entry.id   AF-A0A395CX72-F1
#
_cell.length_a   1.000
_cell.length_b   1.000
_cell.length_c   1.000
_cell.angle_alpha   90.00
_cell.angle_beta   90.00
_cell.angle_gamma   90.00
#
_symmetry.space_group_name_H-M   'P 1'
#
loop_
_entity.id
_entity.type
_entity.pdbx_description
1 polymer ?
#
loop_
_entity_poly.entity_id
_entity_poly.type
_entity_poly.pdbx_seq_one_letter_code
_entity_poly.pdbx_strand_id
1 'polypeptide(L)'
;MLMISPDALLRLRSETRAPVTLALIRPAPVKKLPRHRREAIVDALAAMMREAELTPFAIEGPGRAAIRARLCMFGWRWGQADAAADEAVQAALARVGAKRPDWKQGQPEWTQDGVTPQTRERCARCAKPLPIDDDAHWRKFCGPVCAQAAKVDRNRRRDKDERYAKEKIYRLAWAEKQQPRACKLCGTIFKPKRNNDYYCSRDCGDQSRVKAFSASRRSRGREMQMVCEAVRTE
;
A
#
# COMPACT_ATOMS: atom_id res chain seq x y z
N MET A 1 -20.99 57.03 -28.28
CA MET A 1 -20.50 55.85 -27.55
C MET A 1 -19.51 55.11 -28.44
N LEU A 2 -18.22 55.09 -28.11
CA LEU A 2 -17.24 54.29 -28.83
C LEU A 2 -17.34 52.85 -28.30
N MET A 3 -17.84 51.92 -29.13
CA MET A 3 -17.84 50.49 -28.78
C MET A 3 -16.44 49.94 -29.02
N ILE A 4 -15.73 49.62 -27.93
CA ILE A 4 -14.46 48.89 -28.00
C ILE A 4 -14.78 47.45 -28.43
N SER A 5 -14.21 47.02 -29.55
CA SER A 5 -14.38 45.65 -30.06
C SER A 5 -13.83 44.61 -29.06
N PRO A 6 -14.44 43.42 -28.94
CA PRO A 6 -13.94 42.33 -28.09
C PRO A 6 -12.45 41.99 -28.33
N ASP A 7 -11.95 42.12 -29.56
CA ASP A 7 -10.54 41.87 -29.88
C ASP A 7 -9.60 42.93 -29.31
N ALA A 8 -10.06 44.19 -29.24
CA ALA A 8 -9.30 45.26 -28.63
C ALA A 8 -9.19 45.06 -27.10
N LEU A 9 -10.22 44.52 -26.47
CA LEU A 9 -10.18 44.13 -25.05
C LEU A 9 -9.23 42.95 -24.78
N LEU A 10 -9.12 41.99 -25.70
CA LEU A 10 -8.17 40.87 -25.59
C LEU A 10 -6.72 41.34 -25.71
N ARG A 11 -6.42 42.24 -26.65
CA ARG A 11 -5.06 42.83 -26.81
C ARG A 11 -4.64 43.66 -25.60
N LEU A 12 -5.54 44.50 -25.08
CA LEU A 12 -5.28 45.25 -23.86
C LEU A 12 -5.03 44.35 -22.65
N ARG A 13 -5.68 43.18 -22.56
CA ARG A 13 -5.42 42.19 -21.49
C ARG A 13 -4.09 41.44 -21.65
N SER A 14 -3.61 41.22 -22.87
CA SER A 14 -2.29 40.62 -23.09
C SER A 14 -1.15 41.60 -22.85
N GLU A 15 -1.34 42.87 -23.19
CA GLU A 15 -0.30 43.91 -23.09
C GLU A 15 -0.14 44.45 -21.66
N THR A 16 -1.20 44.44 -20.85
CA THR A 16 -1.15 44.94 -19.45
C THR A 16 -0.68 43.91 -18.42
N ARG A 17 -0.48 42.65 -18.82
CA ARG A 17 0.14 41.65 -17.92
C ARG A 17 1.64 41.87 -17.92
N ALA A 18 2.11 42.77 -17.07
CA ALA A 18 3.50 42.76 -16.64
C ALA A 18 3.86 41.31 -16.27
N PRO A 19 4.96 40.74 -16.82
CA PRO A 19 5.34 39.38 -16.50
C PRO A 19 5.46 39.29 -14.98
N VAL A 20 4.71 38.37 -14.37
CA VAL A 20 4.83 38.11 -12.94
C VAL A 20 6.19 37.47 -12.71
N THR A 21 7.22 38.29 -12.60
CA THR A 21 8.55 37.87 -12.20
C THR A 21 8.48 37.59 -10.71
N LEU A 22 8.26 36.33 -10.35
CA LEU A 22 8.43 35.88 -8.98
C LEU A 22 9.83 36.33 -8.54
N ALA A 23 9.92 37.00 -7.38
CA ALA A 23 11.19 37.41 -6.81
C ALA A 23 12.14 36.20 -6.82
N LEU A 24 13.39 36.40 -7.27
CA LEU A 24 14.42 35.37 -7.26
C LEU A 24 14.63 34.86 -5.83
N ILE A 25 13.97 33.77 -5.48
CA ILE A 25 14.19 33.07 -4.21
C ILE A 25 15.59 32.50 -4.30
N ARG A 26 16.55 33.15 -3.62
CA ARG A 26 17.91 32.59 -3.48
C ARG A 26 17.77 31.21 -2.81
N PRO A 27 18.26 30.14 -3.44
CA PRO A 27 18.15 28.81 -2.85
C PRO A 27 18.88 28.81 -1.52
N ALA A 28 18.22 28.28 -0.48
CA ALA A 28 18.86 28.08 0.81
C ALA A 28 20.13 27.22 0.63
N PRO A 29 21.22 27.50 1.38
CA PRO A 29 22.44 26.71 1.27
C PRO A 29 22.13 25.23 1.47
N VAL A 30 22.73 24.39 0.63
CA VAL A 30 22.51 22.95 0.66
C VAL A 30 23.08 22.41 1.97
N LYS A 31 22.21 21.91 2.84
CA LYS A 31 22.62 21.21 4.07
C LYS A 31 23.35 19.94 3.65
N LYS A 32 24.59 19.75 4.12
CA LYS A 32 25.40 18.55 3.85
C LYS A 32 25.44 17.66 5.08
N LEU A 33 25.49 16.35 4.86
CA LEU A 33 25.64 15.38 5.94
C LEU A 33 27.08 15.47 6.48
N PRO A 34 27.30 15.43 7.81
CA PRO A 34 28.66 15.33 8.35
C PRO A 34 29.39 14.13 7.75
N ARG A 35 30.66 14.32 7.38
CA ARG A 35 31.47 13.31 6.67
C ARG A 35 31.44 11.93 7.32
N HIS A 36 31.65 11.86 8.63
CA HIS A 36 31.64 10.60 9.39
C HIS A 36 30.29 9.86 9.33
N ARG A 37 29.17 10.59 9.38
CA ARG A 37 27.84 9.97 9.26
C ARG A 37 27.59 9.47 7.85
N ARG A 38 28.06 10.22 6.85
CA ARG A 38 27.95 9.82 5.44
C ARG A 38 28.72 8.53 5.21
N GLU A 39 29.97 8.46 5.69
CA GLU A 39 30.82 7.27 5.58
C GLU A 39 30.17 6.05 6.27
N ALA A 40 29.68 6.19 7.50
CA ALA A 40 28.98 5.10 8.20
C ALA A 40 27.72 4.60 7.45
N ILE A 41 26.94 5.50 6.85
CA ILE A 41 25.76 5.12 6.03
C ILE A 41 26.20 4.39 4.76
N VAL A 42 27.23 4.90 4.08
CA VAL A 42 27.79 4.30 2.86
C VAL A 42 28.32 2.90 3.14
N ASP A 43 29.03 2.71 4.25
CA ASP A 43 29.61 1.40 4.62
C ASP A 43 28.53 0.38 4.97
N ALA A 44 27.50 0.80 5.72
CA ALA A 44 26.36 -0.05 6.02
C ALA A 44 25.57 -0.46 4.76
N LEU A 45 25.33 0.49 3.84
CA LEU A 45 24.69 0.18 2.55
C LEU A 45 25.54 -0.75 1.70
N ALA A 46 26.85 -0.50 1.62
CA ALA A 46 27.76 -1.33 0.84
C ALA A 46 27.88 -2.75 1.41
N ALA A 47 27.72 -2.95 2.72
CA ALA A 47 27.60 -4.28 3.32
C ALA A 47 26.29 -4.97 2.88
N MET A 48 25.14 -4.31 3.03
CA MET A 48 23.85 -4.87 2.60
C MET A 48 23.79 -5.17 1.10
N MET A 49 24.40 -4.34 0.25
CA MET A 49 24.47 -4.54 -1.20
C MET A 49 25.33 -5.75 -1.59
N ARG A 50 26.36 -6.09 -0.80
CA ARG A 50 27.20 -7.28 -1.02
C ARG A 50 26.48 -8.57 -0.61
N GLU A 51 25.61 -8.49 0.39
CA GLU A 51 24.81 -9.63 0.87
C GLU A 51 23.52 -9.87 0.07
N ALA A 52 23.16 -8.94 -0.84
CA ALA A 52 21.94 -9.04 -1.62
C ALA A 52 21.97 -10.22 -2.62
N GLU A 53 21.00 -11.13 -2.51
CA GLU A 53 20.98 -12.41 -3.25
C GLU A 53 20.91 -12.28 -4.79
N LEU A 54 20.19 -11.27 -5.30
CA LEU A 54 19.93 -11.14 -6.74
C LEU A 54 20.94 -10.23 -7.44
N THR A 55 20.99 -8.97 -7.01
CA THR A 55 21.88 -7.96 -7.57
C THR A 55 22.22 -6.93 -6.49
N PRO A 56 23.39 -6.26 -6.56
CA PRO A 56 23.69 -5.12 -5.69
C PRO A 56 22.67 -3.98 -5.79
N PHE A 57 21.95 -3.87 -6.91
CA PHE A 57 20.92 -2.85 -7.12
C PHE A 57 19.60 -3.14 -6.39
N ALA A 58 19.38 -4.36 -5.88
CA ALA A 58 18.16 -4.72 -5.16
C ALA A 58 17.92 -3.86 -3.90
N ILE A 59 19.01 -3.38 -3.27
CA ILE A 59 18.97 -2.54 -2.07
C ILE A 59 18.88 -1.04 -2.40
N GLU A 60 19.06 -0.64 -3.67
CA GLU A 60 19.12 0.77 -4.07
C GLU A 60 17.85 1.55 -3.67
N GLY A 61 16.69 1.06 -4.11
CA GLY A 61 15.40 1.69 -3.84
C GLY A 61 15.04 1.72 -2.35
N PRO A 62 15.01 0.56 -1.66
CA PRO A 62 14.73 0.49 -0.23
C PRO A 62 15.72 1.31 0.61
N GLY A 63 17.02 1.25 0.30
CA GLY A 63 18.08 1.99 0.98
C GLY A 63 17.90 3.51 0.85
N ARG A 64 17.72 4.02 -0.38
CA ARG A 64 17.45 5.45 -0.63
C ARG A 64 16.21 5.91 0.13
N ALA A 65 15.13 5.13 0.07
CA ALA A 65 13.87 5.45 0.75
C ALA A 65 14.04 5.54 2.28
N ALA A 66 14.76 4.59 2.88
CA ALA A 66 15.02 4.56 4.32
C ALA A 66 15.86 5.76 4.79
N ILE A 67 16.96 6.08 4.08
CA ILE A 67 17.83 7.23 4.40
C ILE A 67 17.03 8.52 4.28
N ARG A 68 16.31 8.70 3.17
CA ARG A 68 15.46 9.88 2.94
C ARG A 68 14.43 10.05 4.05
N ALA A 69 13.70 9.00 4.40
CA ALA A 69 12.71 9.04 5.47
C ALA A 69 13.36 9.45 6.81
N ARG A 70 14.54 8.90 7.13
CA ARG A 70 15.27 9.25 8.34
C ARG A 70 15.76 10.70 8.35
N LEU A 71 16.26 11.22 7.24
CA LEU A 71 16.68 12.62 7.13
C LEU A 71 15.48 13.59 7.24
N CYS A 72 14.35 13.26 6.62
CA CYS A 72 13.11 14.04 6.77
C CYS A 72 12.67 14.10 8.25
N MET A 73 12.76 12.99 8.99
CA MET A 73 12.49 12.97 10.45
C MET A 73 13.47 13.85 11.25
N PHE A 74 14.70 14.05 10.76
CA PHE A 74 15.67 15.01 11.33
C PHE A 74 15.49 16.45 10.82
N GLY A 75 14.32 16.77 10.23
CA GLY A 75 13.98 18.12 9.79
C GLY A 75 14.62 18.57 8.48
N TRP A 76 15.12 17.63 7.66
CA TRP A 76 15.58 17.98 6.32
C TRP A 76 14.42 18.24 5.38
N ARG A 77 14.57 19.20 4.46
CA ARG A 77 13.61 19.38 3.36
C ARG A 77 13.69 18.17 2.43
N TRP A 78 12.55 17.76 1.88
CA TRP A 78 12.44 16.57 1.05
C TRP A 78 13.48 16.50 -0.08
N GLY A 79 13.66 17.57 -0.85
CA GLY A 79 14.64 17.59 -1.94
C GLY A 79 16.10 17.47 -1.48
N GLN A 80 16.45 18.07 -0.33
CA GLN A 80 17.79 17.94 0.25
C GLN A 80 18.02 16.53 0.80
N ALA A 81 17.01 15.94 1.46
CA ALA A 81 17.06 14.59 1.98
C ALA A 81 17.19 13.55 0.85
N ASP A 82 16.46 13.75 -0.25
CA ASP A 82 16.51 12.85 -1.41
C ASP A 82 17.87 12.94 -2.14
N ALA A 83 18.40 14.16 -2.33
CA ALA A 83 19.73 14.35 -2.91
C ALA A 83 20.84 13.72 -2.05
N ALA A 84 20.81 13.91 -0.73
CA ALA A 84 21.79 13.30 0.18
C ALA A 84 21.66 11.77 0.24
N ALA A 85 20.44 11.24 0.15
CA ALA A 85 20.20 9.80 0.08
C ALA A 85 20.72 9.21 -1.24
N ASP A 86 20.50 9.90 -2.37
CA ASP A 86 21.05 9.50 -3.67
C ASP A 86 22.58 9.49 -3.64
N GLU A 87 23.22 10.56 -3.14
CA GLU A 87 24.68 10.64 -3.01
C GLU A 87 25.25 9.46 -2.20
N ALA A 88 24.63 9.13 -1.06
CA ALA A 88 25.05 8.01 -0.23
C ALA A 88 24.90 6.66 -0.95
N VAL A 89 23.80 6.47 -1.69
CA VAL A 89 23.55 5.23 -2.45
C VAL A 89 24.51 5.09 -3.63
N GLN A 90 24.77 6.15 -4.40
CA GLN A 90 25.76 6.11 -5.48
C GLN A 90 27.17 5.82 -4.93
N ALA A 91 27.54 6.43 -3.80
CA ALA A 91 28.82 6.15 -3.15
C ALA A 91 28.93 4.69 -2.68
N ALA A 92 27.85 4.11 -2.16
CA ALA A 92 27.81 2.70 -1.79
C ALA A 92 27.93 1.77 -3.00
N LEU A 93 27.19 2.03 -4.09
CA LEU A 93 27.28 1.28 -5.35
C LEU A 93 28.69 1.33 -5.94
N ALA A 94 29.31 2.51 -5.96
CA ALA A 94 30.69 2.69 -6.40
C ALA A 94 31.67 1.87 -5.54
N ARG A 95 31.44 1.81 -4.22
CA ARG A 95 32.28 1.03 -3.29
C ARG A 95 32.15 -0.48 -3.48
N VAL A 96 30.98 -0.97 -3.89
CA VAL A 96 30.74 -2.38 -4.25
C VAL A 96 31.30 -2.70 -5.65
N GLY A 97 31.66 -1.69 -6.44
CA GLY A 97 32.10 -1.88 -7.82
C GLY A 97 30.96 -2.19 -8.79
N ALA A 98 29.71 -1.90 -8.39
CA ALA A 98 28.55 -2.13 -9.23
C ALA A 98 28.51 -1.12 -10.38
N LYS A 99 28.55 -1.61 -11.62
CA LYS A 99 28.39 -0.79 -12.83
C LYS A 99 26.92 -0.79 -13.25
N ARG A 100 26.31 0.39 -13.37
CA ARG A 100 24.96 0.49 -13.92
C ARG A 100 24.98 0.05 -15.38
N PRO A 101 24.02 -0.78 -15.82
CA PRO A 101 23.83 -1.06 -17.23
C PRO A 101 23.54 0.26 -17.97
N ASP A 102 23.97 0.34 -19.22
CA ASP A 102 23.54 1.43 -20.10
C ASP A 102 22.01 1.46 -20.20
N TRP A 103 21.44 2.63 -20.49
CA TRP A 103 19.98 2.78 -20.66
C TRP A 103 19.41 1.72 -21.61
N LYS A 104 20.13 1.44 -22.71
CA LYS A 104 19.77 0.40 -23.69
C LYS A 104 19.77 -1.00 -23.06
N GLN A 105 20.76 -1.30 -22.22
CA GLN A 105 20.88 -2.60 -21.53
C GLN A 105 19.82 -2.78 -20.44
N GLY A 106 19.34 -1.70 -19.84
CA GLY A 106 18.26 -1.71 -18.85
C GLY A 106 16.86 -1.85 -19.45
N GLN A 107 16.72 -1.80 -20.78
CA GLN A 107 15.44 -2.01 -21.44
C GLN A 107 15.03 -3.49 -21.37
N PRO A 108 13.76 -3.81 -21.08
CA PRO A 108 13.23 -5.17 -21.21
C PRO A 108 13.60 -5.82 -22.55
N GLU A 109 13.65 -5.00 -23.60
CA GLU A 109 14.00 -5.34 -24.96
C GLU A 109 15.41 -5.90 -25.14
N TRP A 110 16.33 -5.57 -24.24
CA TRP A 110 17.73 -6.05 -24.27
C TRP A 110 17.91 -7.34 -23.45
N THR A 111 17.08 -7.56 -22.43
CA THR A 111 17.16 -8.74 -21.57
C THR A 111 16.29 -9.89 -22.10
N GLN A 112 15.29 -9.60 -22.93
CA GLN A 112 14.49 -10.58 -23.63
C GLN A 112 15.13 -10.84 -24.99
N ASP A 113 15.68 -12.04 -25.22
CA ASP A 113 16.23 -12.47 -26.50
C ASP A 113 15.17 -12.33 -27.59
N GLY A 114 15.25 -11.21 -28.31
CA GLY A 114 14.19 -10.71 -29.15
C GLY A 114 13.00 -10.22 -28.33
N VAL A 115 12.68 -8.95 -28.47
CA VAL A 115 11.29 -8.48 -28.40
C VAL A 115 10.55 -9.09 -29.57
N THR A 116 10.45 -10.42 -29.62
CA THR A 116 9.43 -11.06 -30.43
C THR A 116 8.15 -10.55 -29.82
N PRO A 117 7.42 -9.69 -30.53
CA PRO A 117 6.22 -9.16 -29.97
C PRO A 117 5.35 -10.36 -29.62
N GLN A 118 4.96 -10.52 -28.35
CA GLN A 118 4.23 -11.71 -27.93
C GLN A 118 2.96 -11.81 -28.75
N THR A 119 2.99 -12.63 -29.78
CA THR A 119 1.87 -12.88 -30.67
C THR A 119 0.85 -13.62 -29.84
N ARG A 120 -0.20 -12.88 -29.47
CA ARG A 120 -1.34 -13.48 -28.78
C ARG A 120 -2.25 -14.03 -29.85
N GLU A 121 -2.37 -15.35 -29.87
CA GLU A 121 -3.34 -16.03 -30.73
C GLU A 121 -4.74 -16.04 -30.10
N ARG A 122 -4.83 -15.82 -28.79
CA ARG A 122 -6.06 -15.95 -28.01
C ARG A 122 -6.34 -14.72 -27.15
N CYS A 123 -7.62 -14.39 -27.02
CA CYS A 123 -8.10 -13.30 -26.20
C CYS A 123 -7.74 -13.50 -24.73
N ALA A 124 -7.10 -12.52 -24.09
CA ALA A 124 -6.66 -12.61 -22.70
C ALA A 124 -7.80 -12.73 -21.66
N ARG A 125 -9.06 -12.56 -22.08
CA ARG A 125 -10.25 -12.72 -21.23
C ARG A 125 -10.96 -14.05 -21.45
N CYS A 126 -11.40 -14.30 -22.68
CA CYS A 126 -12.29 -15.42 -23.00
C CYS A 126 -11.58 -16.59 -23.71
N ALA A 127 -10.27 -16.47 -23.98
CA ALA A 127 -9.45 -17.46 -24.68
C ALA A 127 -9.91 -17.84 -26.11
N LYS A 128 -10.92 -17.15 -26.67
CA LYS A 128 -11.30 -17.26 -28.08
C LYS A 128 -10.15 -16.84 -28.99
N PRO A 129 -10.02 -17.43 -30.19
CA PRO A 129 -9.02 -16.99 -31.16
C PRO A 129 -9.21 -15.50 -31.45
N LEU A 130 -8.10 -14.78 -31.54
CA LEU A 130 -8.10 -13.39 -31.96
C LEU A 130 -8.27 -13.36 -33.49
N PRO A 131 -9.03 -12.38 -34.02
CA PRO A 131 -9.10 -12.22 -35.48
C PRO A 131 -7.69 -11.91 -36.00
N ILE A 132 -7.23 -12.74 -36.93
CA ILE A 132 -5.98 -12.55 -37.66
C ILE A 132 -6.30 -11.60 -38.81
N ASP A 133 -6.66 -10.36 -38.45
CA ASP A 133 -6.68 -9.28 -39.44
C ASP A 133 -5.26 -8.68 -39.43
N ASP A 134 -4.71 -8.35 -40.60
CA ASP A 134 -3.31 -7.93 -40.76
C ASP A 134 -2.95 -6.72 -39.85
N ASP A 135 -3.93 -5.86 -39.56
CA ASP A 135 -3.78 -4.69 -38.67
C ASP A 135 -4.11 -4.93 -37.18
N ALA A 136 -4.58 -6.14 -36.81
CA ALA A 136 -5.16 -6.44 -35.49
C ALA A 136 -4.31 -7.37 -34.59
N HIS A 137 -3.15 -7.82 -35.06
CA HIS A 137 -2.29 -8.78 -34.33
C HIS A 137 -1.81 -8.30 -32.94
N TRP A 138 -1.89 -6.99 -32.66
CA TRP A 138 -1.56 -6.40 -31.35
C TRP A 138 -2.71 -6.38 -30.33
N ARG A 139 -3.92 -6.81 -30.70
CA ARG A 139 -5.09 -6.69 -29.81
C ARG A 139 -5.02 -7.74 -28.70
N LYS A 140 -5.04 -7.28 -27.45
CA LYS A 140 -5.14 -8.16 -26.27
C LYS A 140 -6.48 -8.90 -26.15
N PHE A 141 -7.52 -8.39 -26.82
CA PHE A 141 -8.90 -8.86 -26.66
C PHE A 141 -9.60 -9.01 -28.02
N CYS A 142 -10.47 -10.01 -28.15
CA CYS A 142 -11.21 -10.30 -29.39
C CYS A 142 -12.26 -9.24 -29.77
N GLY A 143 -12.47 -8.22 -28.93
CA GLY A 143 -13.43 -7.15 -29.20
C GLY A 143 -13.59 -6.18 -28.04
N PRO A 144 -14.31 -5.06 -28.25
CA PRO A 144 -14.50 -4.01 -27.25
C PRO A 144 -15.21 -4.50 -25.99
N VAL A 145 -16.13 -5.46 -26.12
CA VAL A 145 -16.83 -6.07 -24.97
C VAL A 145 -15.86 -6.79 -24.04
N CYS A 146 -14.95 -7.62 -24.57
CA CYS A 146 -13.95 -8.31 -23.75
C CYS A 146 -12.94 -7.33 -23.14
N ALA A 147 -12.54 -6.29 -23.88
CA ALA A 147 -11.65 -5.25 -23.38
C ALA A 147 -12.27 -4.46 -22.22
N GLN A 148 -13.51 -4.01 -22.38
CA GLN A 148 -14.24 -3.26 -21.36
C GLN A 148 -14.51 -4.12 -20.13
N ALA A 149 -14.96 -5.35 -20.32
CA ALA A 149 -15.20 -6.25 -19.21
C ALA A 149 -13.89 -6.54 -18.45
N ALA A 150 -12.75 -6.72 -19.15
CA ALA A 150 -11.46 -6.94 -18.50
C ALA A 150 -10.98 -5.71 -17.72
N LYS A 151 -11.30 -4.50 -18.20
CA LYS A 151 -11.10 -3.25 -17.46
C LYS A 151 -11.96 -3.22 -16.19
N VAL A 152 -13.24 -3.58 -16.27
CA VAL A 152 -14.14 -3.67 -15.10
C VAL A 152 -13.62 -4.67 -14.08
N ASP A 153 -13.15 -5.85 -14.50
CA ASP A 153 -12.61 -6.85 -13.57
C ASP A 153 -11.32 -6.38 -12.89
N ARG A 154 -10.41 -5.70 -13.61
CA ARG A 154 -9.23 -5.07 -13.00
C ARG A 154 -9.61 -4.02 -11.97
N ASN A 155 -10.59 -3.16 -12.29
CA ASN A 155 -11.09 -2.15 -11.35
C ASN A 155 -11.71 -2.81 -10.12
N ARG A 156 -12.56 -3.82 -10.28
CA ARG A 156 -13.17 -4.57 -9.16
C ARG A 156 -12.12 -5.19 -8.23
N ARG A 157 -11.04 -5.77 -8.79
CA ARG A 157 -9.92 -6.30 -7.99
C ARG A 157 -9.22 -5.19 -7.21
N ARG A 158 -8.86 -4.10 -7.89
CA ARG A 158 -8.23 -2.93 -7.25
C ARG A 158 -9.11 -2.37 -6.12
N ASP A 159 -10.40 -2.19 -6.36
CA ASP A 159 -11.34 -1.67 -5.36
C ASP A 159 -11.49 -2.64 -4.18
N LYS A 160 -11.48 -3.95 -4.42
CA LYS A 160 -11.49 -4.97 -3.37
C LYS A 160 -10.21 -4.91 -2.53
N ASP A 161 -9.05 -4.81 -3.16
CA ASP A 161 -7.75 -4.72 -2.49
C ASP A 161 -7.65 -3.45 -1.65
N GLU A 162 -8.13 -2.32 -2.19
CA GLU A 162 -8.19 -1.04 -1.48
C GLU A 162 -9.13 -1.11 -0.27
N ARG A 163 -10.34 -1.68 -0.42
CA ARG A 163 -11.27 -1.90 0.70
C ARG A 163 -10.66 -2.79 1.77
N TYR A 164 -10.02 -3.88 1.38
CA TYR A 164 -9.36 -4.79 2.31
C TYR A 164 -8.22 -4.10 3.07
N ALA A 165 -7.38 -3.31 2.39
CA ALA A 165 -6.32 -2.54 3.01
C ALA A 165 -6.88 -1.52 4.02
N LYS A 166 -7.92 -0.76 3.63
CA LYS A 166 -8.63 0.19 4.51
C LYS A 166 -9.22 -0.50 5.73
N GLU A 167 -9.91 -1.62 5.54
CA GLU A 167 -10.51 -2.39 6.62
C GLU A 167 -9.44 -2.94 7.59
N LYS A 168 -8.31 -3.42 7.07
CA LYS A 168 -7.19 -3.88 7.90
C LYS A 168 -6.61 -2.75 8.76
N ILE A 169 -6.37 -1.58 8.17
CA ILE A 169 -5.91 -0.39 8.89
C ILE A 169 -6.92 0.02 9.96
N TYR A 170 -8.20 0.09 9.60
CA TYR A 170 -9.27 0.45 10.54
C TYR A 170 -9.34 -0.53 11.72
N ARG A 171 -9.26 -1.84 11.46
CA ARG A 171 -9.26 -2.88 12.50
C ARG A 171 -8.07 -2.74 13.45
N LEU A 172 -6.87 -2.45 12.93
CA LEU A 172 -5.68 -2.22 13.75
C LEU A 172 -5.83 -0.96 14.61
N ALA A 173 -6.24 0.16 14.01
CA ALA A 173 -6.47 1.42 14.72
C ALA A 173 -7.59 1.31 15.77
N TRP A 174 -8.64 0.56 15.48
CA TRP A 174 -9.72 0.29 16.44
C TRP A 174 -9.24 -0.57 17.60
N ALA A 175 -8.44 -1.62 17.33
CA ALA A 175 -7.89 -2.51 18.36
C ALA A 175 -6.91 -1.80 19.30
N GLU A 176 -6.12 -0.84 18.78
CA GLU A 176 -5.22 -0.01 19.58
C GLU A 176 -5.97 0.86 20.60
N LYS A 177 -7.14 1.39 20.19
CA LYS A 177 -8.00 2.23 21.04
C LYS A 177 -8.78 1.47 22.11
N GLN A 178 -8.89 0.14 22.01
CA GLN A 178 -9.65 -0.63 22.99
C GLN A 178 -8.91 -0.72 24.32
N GLN A 179 -9.63 -0.40 25.39
CA GLN A 179 -9.15 -0.61 26.74
C GLN A 179 -9.07 -2.12 27.04
N PRO A 180 -8.01 -2.58 27.71
CA PRO A 180 -7.91 -3.96 28.15
C PRO A 180 -9.03 -4.29 29.16
N ARG A 181 -9.64 -5.47 29.05
CA ARG A 181 -10.71 -5.95 29.93
C ARG A 181 -10.38 -7.35 30.46
N ALA A 182 -10.86 -7.69 31.64
CA ALA A 182 -10.73 -9.04 32.17
C ALA A 182 -11.77 -9.97 31.51
N CYS A 183 -11.35 -11.19 31.15
CA CYS A 183 -12.24 -12.23 30.64
C CYS A 183 -13.27 -12.64 31.71
N LYS A 184 -14.56 -12.69 31.35
CA LYS A 184 -15.63 -13.09 32.29
C LYS A 184 -15.54 -14.53 32.80
N LEU A 185 -14.81 -15.41 32.10
CA LEU A 185 -14.69 -16.82 32.48
C LEU A 185 -13.39 -17.11 33.26
N CYS A 186 -12.24 -16.70 32.72
CA CYS A 186 -10.93 -17.04 33.27
C CYS A 186 -10.19 -15.87 33.95
N GLY A 187 -10.73 -14.64 33.88
CA GLY A 187 -10.13 -13.45 34.48
C GLY A 187 -8.95 -12.84 33.71
N THR A 188 -8.38 -13.54 32.73
CA THR A 188 -7.23 -13.05 31.95
C THR A 188 -7.54 -11.71 31.27
N ILE A 189 -6.61 -10.74 31.41
CA ILE A 189 -6.72 -9.43 30.77
C ILE A 189 -6.44 -9.56 29.28
N PHE A 190 -7.34 -9.07 28.43
CA PHE A 190 -7.21 -9.09 26.98
C PHE A 190 -7.71 -7.80 26.34
N LYS A 191 -7.27 -7.51 25.11
CA LYS A 191 -7.82 -6.42 24.29
C LYS A 191 -8.92 -6.97 23.36
N PRO A 192 -10.18 -6.52 23.48
CA PRO A 192 -11.27 -7.05 22.67
C PRO A 192 -11.09 -6.72 21.19
N LYS A 193 -11.58 -7.60 20.29
CA LYS A 193 -11.58 -7.39 18.82
C LYS A 193 -12.88 -6.77 18.31
N ARG A 194 -13.95 -6.87 19.10
CA ARG A 194 -15.25 -6.23 18.90
C ARG A 194 -15.74 -5.65 20.23
N ASN A 195 -16.58 -4.62 20.20
CA ASN A 195 -17.03 -3.95 21.43
C ASN A 195 -17.74 -4.91 22.42
N ASN A 196 -18.38 -5.95 21.88
CA ASN A 196 -19.17 -6.95 22.62
C ASN A 196 -18.37 -8.22 22.95
N ASP A 197 -17.05 -8.24 22.76
CA ASP A 197 -16.24 -9.40 23.17
C ASP A 197 -16.06 -9.39 24.70
N TYR A 198 -16.57 -10.42 25.36
CA TYR A 198 -16.47 -10.60 26.82
C TYR A 198 -15.44 -11.67 27.25
N TYR A 199 -14.87 -12.39 26.29
CA TYR A 199 -14.00 -13.55 26.51
C TYR A 199 -12.69 -13.39 25.75
N CYS A 200 -11.57 -13.83 26.35
CA CYS A 200 -10.24 -13.70 25.76
C CYS A 200 -10.01 -14.62 24.56
N SER A 201 -10.73 -15.74 24.47
CA SER A 201 -10.61 -16.73 23.40
C SER A 201 -11.99 -17.28 22.99
N ARG A 202 -12.03 -17.92 21.81
CA ARG A 202 -13.22 -18.66 21.34
C ARG A 202 -13.62 -19.74 22.34
N ASP A 203 -12.65 -20.47 22.89
CA ASP A 203 -12.90 -21.56 23.84
C ASP A 203 -13.54 -21.06 25.14
N CYS A 204 -13.11 -19.91 25.67
CA CYS A 204 -13.76 -19.30 26.84
C CYS A 204 -15.20 -18.88 26.53
N GLY A 205 -15.45 -18.39 25.31
CA GLY A 205 -16.81 -18.10 24.85
C GLY A 205 -17.67 -19.37 24.77
N ASP A 206 -17.13 -20.47 24.25
CA ASP A 206 -17.83 -21.75 24.10
C ASP A 206 -18.13 -22.38 25.47
N GLN A 207 -17.15 -22.39 26.38
CA GLN A 207 -17.34 -22.89 27.75
C GLN A 207 -18.39 -22.08 28.51
N SER A 208 -18.42 -20.75 28.35
CA SER A 208 -19.45 -19.93 28.98
C SER A 208 -20.85 -20.25 28.43
N ARG A 209 -20.97 -20.49 27.11
CA ARG A 209 -22.23 -20.96 26.50
C ARG A 209 -22.68 -22.31 27.05
N VAL A 210 -21.77 -23.27 27.21
CA VAL A 210 -22.06 -24.58 27.82
C VAL A 210 -22.52 -24.42 29.28
N LYS A 211 -21.83 -23.58 30.07
CA LYS A 211 -22.22 -23.30 31.46
C LYS A 211 -23.62 -22.68 31.53
N ALA A 212 -23.91 -21.66 30.70
CA ALA A 212 -25.22 -21.03 30.64
C ALA A 212 -26.34 -22.02 30.23
N PHE A 213 -26.07 -22.88 29.25
CA PHE A 213 -27.02 -23.91 28.83
C PHE A 213 -27.25 -24.96 29.92
N SER A 214 -26.21 -25.40 30.62
CA SER A 214 -26.35 -26.34 31.74
C SER A 214 -27.15 -25.75 32.89
N ALA A 215 -26.99 -24.44 33.17
CA ALA A 215 -27.72 -23.73 34.20
C ALA A 215 -29.22 -23.60 33.86
N SER A 216 -29.55 -23.23 32.61
CA SER A 216 -30.95 -23.14 32.16
C SER A 216 -31.65 -24.50 32.13
N ARG A 217 -30.92 -25.58 31.81
CA ARG A 217 -31.46 -26.94 31.89
C ARG A 217 -31.76 -27.34 33.34
N ARG A 218 -30.89 -26.99 34.30
CA ARG A 218 -31.13 -27.24 35.74
C ARG A 218 -32.31 -26.44 36.27
N SER A 219 -32.48 -25.17 35.87
CA SER A 219 -33.61 -24.36 36.32
C SER A 219 -34.95 -24.92 35.80
N ARG A 220 -35.02 -25.28 34.52
CA ARG A 220 -36.21 -25.95 33.94
C ARG A 220 -36.49 -27.31 34.57
N GLY A 221 -35.44 -28.07 34.90
CA GLY A 221 -35.59 -29.35 35.61
C GLY A 221 -36.18 -29.19 37.00
N ARG A 222 -35.74 -28.18 37.77
CA ARG A 222 -36.30 -27.85 39.10
C ARG A 222 -37.73 -27.37 39.01
N GLU A 223 -38.04 -26.52 38.04
CA GLU A 223 -39.41 -26.05 37.78
C GLU A 223 -40.35 -27.22 37.47
N MET A 224 -39.93 -28.15 36.61
CA MET A 224 -40.71 -29.37 36.32
C MET A 224 -40.87 -30.27 37.55
N GLN A 225 -39.82 -30.42 38.37
CA GLN A 225 -39.89 -31.24 39.59
C GLN A 225 -40.88 -30.66 40.61
N MET A 226 -40.89 -29.34 40.82
CA MET A 226 -41.86 -28.68 41.70
C MET A 226 -43.30 -28.88 41.20
N VAL A 227 -43.53 -28.80 39.89
CA VAL A 227 -44.86 -29.08 39.30
C VAL A 227 -45.26 -30.54 39.55
N CYS A 228 -44.35 -31.50 39.38
CA CYS A 228 -44.65 -32.91 39.65
C CYS A 228 -44.90 -33.21 41.14
N GLU A 229 -44.18 -32.54 42.06
CA GLU A 229 -44.40 -32.69 43.50
C GLU A 229 -45.75 -32.13 43.93
N ALA A 230 -46.18 -30.98 43.38
CA ALA A 230 -47.49 -30.40 43.65
C ALA A 230 -48.66 -31.31 43.22
N VAL A 231 -48.55 -31.98 42.06
CA VAL A 231 -49.57 -32.92 41.56
C VAL A 231 -49.68 -34.19 42.42
N ARG A 232 -48.62 -34.59 43.16
CA ARG A 232 -48.65 -35.78 44.01
C ARG A 232 -49.31 -35.55 45.37
N THR A 233 -49.46 -34.31 45.79
CA THR A 233 -50.04 -33.94 47.09
C THR A 233 -51.55 -33.69 47.06
N GLU A 234 -52.16 -33.77 45.87
CA GLU A 234 -53.62 -33.71 45.63
C GLU A 234 -54.21 -35.12 45.52
#